data_AF-A0A8H5YG39-F1
#
_entry.id   AF-A0A8H5YG39-F1
#
_cell.length_a   1.000
_cell.length_b   1.000
_cell.length_c   1.000
_cell.angle_alpha   90.00
_cell.angle_beta   90.00
_cell.angle_gamma   90.00
#
_symmetry.space_group_name_H-M   'P 1'
#
loop_
_entity.id
_entity.type
_entity.pdbx_description
1 polymer ?
#
loop_
_entity_poly.entity_id
_entity_poly.type
_entity_poly.pdbx_seq_one_letter_code
_entity_poly.pdbx_strand_id
1 'polypeptide(L)'
;MSSLEWLLDLCAVAKASGKSIVTDNTPLKNQLPPSKDPWYSAPDGWESSQPGDVLRIRSASNLTGMDGSAAVYHILYRSTDSRGRPSWAVTTLFIPTSFYQSPSGKAAILSYQFAYNTCNVDSSPSFALSGVMAKSEPNLGIKSSTSLITEMLSFGWIVNTPDHLGPTAAFGASVQAGHATLDSLSAVHNLLSLGDNSGFNTAIWGYSGGSIATFSAAELQTSYASELNISAAVVGGLVDDISAALDKINKSPIAGTLIALLLGVTAQYPEERAYLESRLVPETKDEFMSVVYTEITQNVSKYSGKDIYSFFKGGGEDLKSPILQGLYDKQAKLGYRDTPTMPMFLYKDIQDQFCTIDLTDATVDRLCEKGAEITFERNTVGSHVSEIENGKPRAFGFLRSIFNESYKSPALKRNVMDVTVDVSSHNK
;
A
#
# COMPACT_ATOMS: atom_id res chain seq x y z
N MET A 1 -27.71 8.39 18.21
CA MET A 1 -26.72 8.00 17.19
C MET A 1 -26.67 9.16 16.22
N SER A 2 -25.55 9.89 16.12
CA SER A 2 -25.45 10.87 15.04
C SER A 2 -25.27 10.10 13.73
N SER A 3 -25.97 10.53 12.69
CA SER A 3 -25.82 9.91 11.38
C SER A 3 -24.46 10.33 10.82
N LEU A 4 -23.66 9.38 10.36
CA LEU A 4 -22.42 9.66 9.61
C LEU A 4 -22.70 10.22 8.20
N GLU A 5 -23.91 10.75 7.98
CA GLU A 5 -24.38 11.31 6.71
C GLU A 5 -23.60 12.56 6.30
N TRP A 6 -23.01 13.28 7.26
CA TRP A 6 -22.15 14.44 6.97
C TRP A 6 -20.91 14.04 6.13
N LEU A 7 -20.48 12.77 6.19
CA LEU A 7 -19.39 12.24 5.36
C LEU A 7 -19.71 12.23 3.87
N LEU A 8 -20.99 12.36 3.50
CA LEU A 8 -21.42 12.40 2.10
C LEU A 8 -21.14 13.75 1.41
N ASP A 9 -20.82 14.79 2.18
CA ASP A 9 -20.37 16.09 1.65
C ASP A 9 -19.10 16.59 2.37
N LEU A 10 -18.08 15.73 2.42
CA LEU A 10 -16.83 16.01 3.12
C LEU A 10 -16.10 17.26 2.57
N CYS A 11 -16.27 17.59 1.29
CA CYS A 11 -15.74 18.82 0.71
C CYS A 11 -16.38 20.07 1.35
N ALA A 12 -17.70 20.10 1.52
CA ALA A 12 -18.37 21.22 2.18
C ALA A 12 -17.95 21.33 3.65
N VAL A 13 -17.81 20.19 4.35
CA VAL A 13 -17.36 20.17 5.76
C VAL A 13 -15.93 20.68 5.88
N ALA A 14 -15.02 20.25 5.01
CA ALA A 14 -13.65 20.75 4.99
C ALA A 14 -13.61 22.27 4.74
N LYS A 15 -14.41 22.78 3.79
CA LYS A 15 -14.52 24.21 3.50
C LYS A 15 -15.06 25.01 4.68
N ALA A 16 -16.05 24.48 5.40
CA ALA A 16 -16.66 25.13 6.54
C ALA A 16 -15.73 25.19 7.77
N SER A 17 -14.73 24.30 7.87
CA SER A 17 -13.81 24.23 9.01
C SER A 17 -12.89 25.45 9.18
N GLY A 18 -12.77 26.31 8.16
CA GLY A 18 -11.89 27.48 8.19
C GLY A 18 -10.39 27.16 8.15
N LYS A 19 -10.00 25.87 8.08
CA LYS A 19 -8.62 25.46 7.79
C LYS A 19 -8.26 25.86 6.35
N SER A 20 -6.96 26.08 6.09
CA SER A 20 -6.43 26.41 4.74
C SER A 20 -6.44 25.19 3.80
N ILE A 21 -7.58 24.49 3.71
CA ILE A 21 -7.80 23.32 2.84
C ILE A 21 -8.34 23.81 1.50
N VAL A 22 -7.67 23.45 0.41
CA VAL A 22 -8.16 23.79 -0.93
C VAL A 22 -9.18 22.74 -1.37
N THR A 23 -10.45 23.15 -1.50
CA THR A 23 -11.54 22.30 -1.99
C THR A 23 -11.75 22.50 -3.49
N ASP A 24 -11.80 21.41 -4.24
CA ASP A 24 -12.22 21.41 -5.65
C ASP A 24 -13.55 20.66 -5.81
N ASN A 25 -14.58 21.39 -6.24
CA ASN A 25 -15.93 20.87 -6.43
C ASN A 25 -16.21 20.49 -7.89
N THR A 26 -15.20 20.57 -8.77
CA THR A 26 -15.34 20.21 -10.17
C THR A 26 -15.55 18.70 -10.29
N PRO A 27 -16.66 18.22 -10.88
CA PRO A 27 -16.89 16.79 -11.05
C PRO A 27 -15.79 16.14 -11.90
N LEU A 28 -15.23 15.03 -11.41
CA LEU A 28 -14.08 14.35 -12.01
C LEU A 28 -14.46 13.47 -13.23
N LYS A 29 -15.26 13.98 -14.17
CA LYS A 29 -15.81 13.17 -15.28
C LYS A 29 -14.72 12.64 -16.23
N ASN A 30 -13.66 13.41 -16.45
CA ASN A 30 -12.49 13.02 -17.24
C ASN A 30 -11.22 13.24 -16.41
N GLN A 31 -10.90 12.30 -15.53
CA GLN A 31 -9.69 12.39 -14.71
C GLN A 31 -8.46 12.42 -15.61
N LEU A 32 -7.64 13.47 -15.47
CA LEU A 32 -6.32 13.52 -16.10
C LEU A 32 -5.36 12.59 -15.34
N PRO A 33 -4.37 11.98 -16.02
CA PRO A 33 -3.31 11.27 -15.33
C PRO A 33 -2.60 12.18 -14.31
N PRO A 34 -2.17 11.66 -13.15
CA PRO A 34 -1.44 12.40 -12.12
C PRO A 34 -0.34 13.33 -12.66
N SER A 35 0.45 12.88 -13.64
CA SER A 35 1.52 13.66 -14.28
C SER A 35 1.04 14.89 -15.07
N LYS A 36 -0.26 14.95 -15.40
CA LYS A 36 -0.90 15.99 -16.22
C LYS A 36 -2.00 16.75 -15.48
N ASP A 37 -2.34 16.33 -14.27
CA ASP A 37 -3.42 16.92 -13.48
C ASP A 37 -2.82 17.89 -12.44
N PRO A 38 -3.03 19.23 -12.59
CA PRO A 38 -2.52 20.21 -11.63
C PRO A 38 -3.04 20.03 -10.20
N TRP A 39 -4.11 19.24 -10.00
CA TRP A 39 -4.59 18.91 -8.67
C TRP A 39 -3.58 18.05 -7.88
N TYR A 40 -2.76 17.23 -8.56
CA TYR A 40 -1.65 16.47 -7.96
C TYR A 40 -0.41 17.35 -7.72
N SER A 41 -0.61 18.63 -7.42
CA SER A 41 0.45 19.55 -7.02
C SER A 41 0.11 20.18 -5.67
N ALA A 42 1.04 20.06 -4.73
CA ALA A 42 0.90 20.68 -3.43
C ALA A 42 0.85 22.23 -3.57
N PRO A 43 0.01 22.92 -2.77
CA PRO A 43 -0.13 24.38 -2.82
C PRO A 43 1.08 25.09 -2.21
N ASP A 44 1.31 26.37 -2.52
CA ASP A 44 2.45 27.13 -1.96
C ASP A 44 2.52 27.07 -0.42
N GLY A 45 3.73 26.87 0.12
CA GLY A 45 3.99 26.86 1.56
C GLY A 45 3.62 25.56 2.28
N TRP A 46 3.15 24.54 1.56
CA TRP A 46 2.78 23.22 2.09
C TRP A 46 3.91 22.53 2.86
N GLU A 47 5.17 22.84 2.55
CA GLU A 47 6.35 22.26 3.20
C GLU A 47 6.39 22.58 4.71
N SER A 48 5.73 23.65 5.13
CA SER A 48 5.62 24.07 6.54
C SER A 48 4.47 23.39 7.30
N SER A 49 3.55 22.72 6.60
CA SER A 49 2.48 21.92 7.20
C SER A 49 3.02 20.67 7.88
N GLN A 50 2.24 20.10 8.79
CA GLN A 50 2.59 18.90 9.55
C GLN A 50 2.27 17.62 8.75
N PRO A 51 2.99 16.50 8.98
CA PRO A 51 2.59 15.20 8.45
C PRO A 51 1.11 14.91 8.75
N GLY A 52 0.36 14.49 7.73
CA GLY A 52 -1.08 14.23 7.84
C GLY A 52 -1.99 15.47 7.73
N ASP A 53 -1.45 16.67 7.53
CA ASP A 53 -2.29 17.83 7.20
C ASP A 53 -2.91 17.67 5.80
N VAL A 54 -4.21 17.97 5.71
CA VAL A 54 -4.92 17.98 4.43
C VAL A 54 -4.59 19.26 3.67
N LEU A 55 -4.05 19.09 2.46
CA LEU A 55 -3.68 20.19 1.58
C LEU A 55 -4.77 20.47 0.54
N ARG A 56 -5.32 19.40 -0.06
CA ARG A 56 -6.44 19.49 -1.01
C ARG A 56 -7.44 18.36 -0.78
N ILE A 57 -8.70 18.63 -1.10
CA ILE A 57 -9.75 17.60 -1.19
C ILE A 57 -10.62 17.86 -2.41
N ARG A 58 -11.01 16.79 -3.11
CA ARG A 58 -12.00 16.85 -4.19
C ARG A 58 -12.90 15.62 -4.20
N SER A 59 -14.08 15.77 -4.77
CA SER A 59 -14.93 14.61 -5.07
C SER A 59 -14.32 13.77 -6.19
N ALA A 60 -14.25 12.45 -5.99
CA ALA A 60 -13.84 11.47 -7.00
C ALA A 60 -15.09 10.79 -7.60
N SER A 61 -15.98 11.60 -8.18
CA SER A 61 -17.30 11.17 -8.68
C SER A 61 -17.24 10.15 -9.84
N ASN A 62 -16.08 9.93 -10.46
CA ASN A 62 -15.88 8.83 -11.41
C ASN A 62 -15.87 7.45 -10.73
N LEU A 63 -15.61 7.39 -9.42
CA LEU A 63 -15.59 6.15 -8.64
C LEU A 63 -16.86 5.94 -7.81
N THR A 64 -17.76 6.92 -7.73
CA THR A 64 -19.01 6.80 -6.95
C THR A 64 -20.01 5.81 -7.54
N GLY A 65 -19.84 5.39 -8.81
CA GLY A 65 -20.63 4.31 -9.40
C GLY A 65 -20.22 2.91 -8.93
N MET A 66 -19.23 2.78 -8.04
CA MET A 66 -18.81 1.52 -7.46
C MET A 66 -19.83 1.00 -6.44
N ASP A 67 -20.21 -0.27 -6.58
CA ASP A 67 -21.16 -0.92 -5.67
C ASP A 67 -20.72 -0.79 -4.20
N GLY A 68 -21.67 -0.39 -3.36
CA GLY A 68 -21.45 -0.19 -1.92
C GLY A 68 -20.88 1.17 -1.53
N SER A 69 -20.49 2.03 -2.49
CA SER A 69 -19.95 3.37 -2.22
C SER A 69 -21.04 4.44 -2.27
N ALA A 70 -21.18 5.24 -1.22
CA ALA A 70 -22.07 6.40 -1.17
C ALA A 70 -21.37 7.69 -1.62
N ALA A 71 -20.09 7.84 -1.28
CA ALA A 71 -19.27 8.98 -1.69
C ALA A 71 -17.79 8.56 -1.79
N VAL A 72 -17.03 9.22 -2.67
CA VAL A 72 -15.59 8.99 -2.83
C VAL A 72 -14.86 10.33 -2.93
N TYR A 73 -13.72 10.43 -2.26
CA TYR A 73 -12.88 11.63 -2.25
C TYR A 73 -11.43 11.32 -2.59
N HIS A 74 -10.78 12.21 -3.33
CA HIS A 74 -9.32 12.27 -3.36
C HIS A 74 -8.85 13.32 -2.37
N ILE A 75 -7.90 12.95 -1.52
CA ILE A 75 -7.32 13.81 -0.49
C ILE A 75 -5.81 13.88 -0.74
N LEU A 76 -5.30 15.08 -1.05
CA LEU A 76 -3.86 15.35 -1.10
C LEU A 76 -3.43 15.81 0.29
N TYR A 77 -2.46 15.13 0.88
CA TYR A 77 -1.98 15.40 2.23
C TYR A 77 -0.47 15.55 2.28
N ARG A 78 0.01 16.32 3.26
CA ARG A 78 1.44 16.48 3.55
C ARG A 78 1.97 15.17 4.15
N SER A 79 3.10 14.70 3.64
CA SER A 79 3.83 13.52 4.12
C SER A 79 5.34 13.78 4.23
N THR A 80 6.14 12.75 4.47
CA THR A 80 7.60 12.82 4.59
C THR A 80 8.26 11.77 3.72
N ASP A 81 9.27 12.16 2.94
CA ASP A 81 9.96 11.22 2.06
C ASP A 81 10.92 10.28 2.80
N SER A 82 11.52 9.34 2.07
CA SER A 82 12.46 8.37 2.64
C SER A 82 13.72 8.99 3.24
N ARG A 83 13.97 10.27 2.95
CA ARG A 83 15.12 11.05 3.40
C ARG A 83 14.74 12.09 4.47
N GLY A 84 13.52 12.03 5.00
CA GLY A 84 13.05 12.94 6.04
C GLY A 84 12.68 14.34 5.52
N ARG A 85 12.58 14.53 4.20
CA ARG A 85 12.21 15.83 3.61
C ARG A 85 10.69 15.93 3.48
N PRO A 86 10.10 17.14 3.53
CA PRO A 86 8.70 17.33 3.21
C PRO A 86 8.35 16.68 1.88
N SER A 87 7.25 15.92 1.86
CA SER A 87 6.67 15.28 0.69
C SER A 87 5.15 15.40 0.74
N TRP A 88 4.46 14.86 -0.24
CA TRP A 88 3.00 14.77 -0.23
C TRP A 88 2.57 13.44 -0.82
N ALA A 89 1.36 13.03 -0.55
CA ALA A 89 0.76 11.88 -1.22
C ALA A 89 -0.75 12.08 -1.34
N VAL A 90 -1.39 11.18 -2.07
CA VAL A 90 -2.84 11.19 -2.27
C VAL A 90 -3.42 9.93 -1.64
N THR A 91 -4.63 10.02 -1.08
CA THR A 91 -5.43 8.85 -0.72
C THR A 91 -6.81 8.99 -1.32
N THR A 92 -7.36 7.88 -1.79
CA THR A 92 -8.77 7.78 -2.12
C THR A 92 -9.53 7.31 -0.89
N LEU A 93 -10.57 8.03 -0.47
CA LEU A 93 -11.42 7.69 0.66
C LEU A 93 -12.80 7.30 0.14
N PHE A 94 -13.24 6.09 0.46
CA PHE A 94 -14.54 5.53 0.13
C PHE A 94 -15.44 5.53 1.36
N ILE A 95 -16.61 6.12 1.22
CA ILE A 95 -17.65 6.15 2.25
C ILE A 95 -18.71 5.10 1.89
N PRO A 96 -19.00 4.12 2.75
CA PRO A 96 -19.95 3.05 2.44
C PRO A 96 -21.40 3.55 2.48
N THR A 97 -22.30 2.84 1.80
CA THR A 97 -23.76 3.11 1.84
C THR A 97 -24.41 2.73 3.17
N SER A 98 -23.77 1.86 3.95
CA SER A 98 -24.15 1.52 5.31
C SER A 98 -22.90 1.53 6.19
N PHE A 99 -23.02 2.01 7.43
CA PHE A 99 -21.88 2.09 8.34
C PHE A 99 -21.91 0.93 9.34
N TYR A 100 -20.77 0.27 9.49
CA TYR A 100 -20.53 -0.64 10.59
C TYR A 100 -20.40 0.15 11.90
N GLN A 101 -21.00 -0.40 12.97
CA GLN A 101 -20.80 0.10 14.33
C GLN A 101 -20.43 -1.06 15.25
N SER A 102 -19.36 -0.89 16.01
CA SER A 102 -18.93 -1.83 17.04
C SER A 102 -19.92 -1.83 18.23
N PRO A 103 -19.84 -2.80 19.15
CA PRO A 103 -20.63 -2.79 20.39
C PRO A 103 -20.44 -1.50 21.23
N SER A 104 -19.26 -0.87 21.19
CA SER A 104 -19.03 0.43 21.84
C SER A 104 -19.44 1.65 20.99
N GLY A 105 -20.02 1.42 19.81
CA GLY A 105 -20.53 2.46 18.92
C GLY A 105 -19.48 3.10 18.00
N LYS A 106 -18.29 2.50 17.87
CA LYS A 106 -17.23 3.00 16.98
C LYS A 106 -17.44 2.56 15.54
N ALA A 107 -17.10 3.42 14.59
CA ALA A 107 -17.05 3.07 13.17
C ALA A 107 -15.73 2.37 12.82
N ALA A 108 -15.74 1.57 11.75
CA ALA A 108 -14.56 0.88 11.24
C ALA A 108 -13.88 1.68 10.12
N ILE A 109 -12.57 1.91 10.25
CA ILE A 109 -11.71 2.46 9.19
C ILE A 109 -10.68 1.40 8.81
N LEU A 110 -10.60 1.09 7.53
CA LEU A 110 -9.58 0.23 6.96
C LEU A 110 -8.73 1.03 5.97
N SER A 111 -7.43 1.14 6.24
CA SER A 111 -6.48 1.60 5.23
C SER A 111 -5.97 0.41 4.44
N TYR A 112 -6.23 0.36 3.13
CA TYR A 112 -5.80 -0.73 2.26
C TYR A 112 -4.72 -0.29 1.28
N GLN A 113 -3.57 -0.98 1.30
CA GLN A 113 -2.41 -0.69 0.47
C GLN A 113 -2.38 -1.64 -0.75
N PHE A 114 -2.58 -1.09 -1.94
CA PHE A 114 -2.54 -1.86 -3.19
C PHE A 114 -1.12 -2.19 -3.65
N ALA A 115 -0.93 -3.39 -4.18
CA ALA A 115 0.30 -3.79 -4.87
C ALA A 115 0.32 -3.30 -6.34
N TYR A 116 0.52 -2.00 -6.57
CA TYR A 116 0.61 -1.45 -7.93
C TYR A 116 2.02 -1.55 -8.57
N ASN A 117 3.03 -1.91 -7.76
CA ASN A 117 4.34 -2.46 -8.18
C ASN A 117 5.02 -1.78 -9.38
N THR A 118 4.97 -0.46 -9.43
CA THR A 118 5.41 0.34 -10.59
C THR A 118 6.10 1.62 -10.15
N CYS A 119 7.00 2.12 -10.99
CA CYS A 119 7.65 3.42 -10.85
C CYS A 119 7.02 4.50 -11.77
N ASN A 120 5.79 4.28 -12.23
CA ASN A 120 5.01 5.25 -12.98
C ASN A 120 3.99 5.94 -12.08
N VAL A 121 4.09 7.27 -11.94
CA VAL A 121 3.14 8.06 -11.13
C VAL A 121 1.71 7.99 -11.68
N ASP A 122 1.55 7.78 -12.99
CA ASP A 122 0.22 7.64 -13.62
C ASP A 122 -0.43 6.28 -13.36
N SER A 123 0.25 5.38 -12.65
CA SER A 123 -0.31 4.12 -12.17
C SER A 123 -0.69 4.16 -10.69
N SER A 124 -0.69 5.34 -10.07
CA SER A 124 -1.07 5.49 -8.66
C SER A 124 -2.55 5.11 -8.44
N PRO A 125 -2.90 4.43 -7.33
CA PRO A 125 -4.26 3.95 -7.06
C PRO A 125 -5.37 5.00 -7.25
N SER A 126 -5.16 6.25 -6.83
CA SER A 126 -6.13 7.34 -6.98
C SER A 126 -6.52 7.64 -8.43
N PHE A 127 -5.71 7.24 -9.40
CA PHE A 127 -6.04 7.30 -10.82
C PHE A 127 -6.42 5.93 -11.38
N ALA A 128 -5.58 4.93 -11.11
CA ALA A 128 -5.65 3.61 -11.73
C ALA A 128 -6.92 2.83 -11.35
N LEU A 129 -7.58 3.14 -10.22
CA LEU A 129 -8.87 2.56 -9.83
C LEU A 129 -10.02 2.89 -10.78
N SER A 130 -9.89 3.92 -11.62
CA SER A 130 -10.83 4.21 -12.71
C SER A 130 -10.38 3.65 -14.07
N GLY A 131 -9.21 3.01 -14.10
CA GLY A 131 -8.54 2.52 -15.31
C GLY A 131 -8.12 1.06 -15.18
N VAL A 132 -6.82 0.80 -15.18
CA VAL A 132 -6.28 -0.57 -15.21
C VAL A 132 -6.63 -1.40 -13.98
N MET A 133 -6.66 -0.81 -12.78
CA MET A 133 -6.99 -1.55 -11.56
C MET A 133 -8.48 -1.89 -11.45
N ALA A 134 -9.34 -1.25 -12.25
CA ALA A 134 -10.76 -1.61 -12.35
C ALA A 134 -11.02 -2.91 -13.13
N LYS A 135 -9.99 -3.44 -13.81
CA LYS A 135 -10.09 -4.63 -14.66
C LYS A 135 -9.49 -5.83 -13.95
N SER A 136 -10.06 -7.01 -14.21
CA SER A 136 -9.43 -8.28 -13.84
C SER A 136 -8.30 -8.63 -14.81
N GLU A 137 -7.34 -9.42 -14.36
CA GLU A 137 -6.27 -10.01 -15.16
C GLU A 137 -6.38 -11.55 -15.13
N PRO A 138 -7.29 -12.15 -15.93
CA PRO A 138 -7.59 -13.58 -15.86
C PRO A 138 -6.39 -14.48 -16.11
N ASN A 139 -5.47 -14.05 -16.99
CA ASN A 139 -4.24 -14.80 -17.29
C ASN A 139 -3.31 -14.95 -16.09
N LEU A 140 -3.41 -14.02 -15.13
CA LEU A 140 -2.67 -14.07 -13.87
C LEU A 140 -3.54 -14.61 -12.72
N GLY A 141 -4.85 -14.77 -12.91
CA GLY A 141 -5.77 -15.15 -11.84
C GLY A 141 -6.07 -14.02 -10.84
N ILE A 142 -5.87 -12.75 -11.24
CA ILE A 142 -6.04 -11.58 -10.38
C ILE A 142 -7.40 -10.93 -10.70
N LYS A 143 -8.23 -10.71 -9.67
CA LYS A 143 -9.51 -9.99 -9.79
C LYS A 143 -9.29 -8.48 -9.81
N SER A 144 -10.28 -7.71 -10.27
CA SER A 144 -10.19 -6.25 -10.21
C SER A 144 -10.03 -5.75 -8.77
N SER A 145 -9.23 -4.70 -8.59
CA SER A 145 -9.05 -4.04 -7.30
C SER A 145 -10.35 -3.44 -6.77
N THR A 146 -11.23 -3.00 -7.67
CA THR A 146 -12.54 -2.46 -7.33
C THR A 146 -13.46 -3.51 -6.70
N SER A 147 -13.34 -4.80 -7.10
CA SER A 147 -14.12 -5.88 -6.49
C SER A 147 -13.79 -6.08 -5.01
N LEU A 148 -12.51 -5.93 -4.64
CA LEU A 148 -12.07 -6.03 -3.25
C LEU A 148 -12.57 -4.83 -2.42
N ILE A 149 -12.54 -3.62 -2.99
CA ILE A 149 -13.10 -2.43 -2.33
C ILE A 149 -14.61 -2.63 -2.10
N THR A 150 -15.36 -3.08 -3.10
CA THR A 150 -16.79 -3.39 -2.96
C THR A 150 -17.04 -4.40 -1.84
N GLU A 151 -16.22 -5.45 -1.74
CA GLU A 151 -16.31 -6.44 -0.65
C GLU A 151 -16.07 -5.79 0.73
N MET A 152 -15.05 -4.93 0.87
CA MET A 152 -14.79 -4.18 2.11
C MET A 152 -15.94 -3.22 2.48
N LEU A 153 -16.47 -2.49 1.50
CA LEU A 153 -17.60 -1.57 1.68
C LEU A 153 -18.88 -2.32 2.06
N SER A 154 -19.06 -3.56 1.60
CA SER A 154 -20.22 -4.40 1.96
C SER A 154 -20.28 -4.73 3.45
N PHE A 155 -19.15 -4.69 4.15
CA PHE A 155 -19.10 -4.82 5.61
C PHE A 155 -19.41 -3.51 6.35
N GLY A 156 -19.63 -2.42 5.62
CA GLY A 156 -19.88 -1.08 6.15
C GLY A 156 -18.64 -0.37 6.66
N TRP A 157 -17.46 -0.74 6.15
CA TRP A 157 -16.18 -0.12 6.54
C TRP A 157 -15.93 1.14 5.73
N ILE A 158 -15.40 2.18 6.37
CA ILE A 158 -14.79 3.30 5.68
C ILE A 158 -13.43 2.82 5.18
N VAL A 159 -13.14 2.99 3.90
CA VAL A 159 -11.90 2.47 3.30
C VAL A 159 -11.09 3.61 2.73
N ASN A 160 -9.81 3.72 3.11
CA ASN A 160 -8.88 4.63 2.45
C ASN A 160 -7.75 3.85 1.77
N THR A 161 -7.36 4.27 0.56
CA THR A 161 -6.32 3.61 -0.22
C THR A 161 -5.25 4.62 -0.64
N PRO A 162 -4.10 4.68 0.06
CA PRO A 162 -3.07 5.67 -0.22
C PRO A 162 -2.24 5.32 -1.46
N ASP A 163 -1.86 6.35 -2.22
CA ASP A 163 -0.82 6.34 -3.24
C ASP A 163 0.55 6.30 -2.54
N HIS A 164 0.82 5.20 -1.85
CA HIS A 164 1.90 5.09 -0.88
C HIS A 164 3.31 5.24 -1.46
N LEU A 165 3.49 5.16 -2.77
CA LEU A 165 4.79 5.40 -3.42
C LEU A 165 5.09 6.90 -3.62
N GLY A 166 4.16 7.78 -3.24
CA GLY A 166 4.33 9.23 -3.28
C GLY A 166 4.46 9.81 -4.69
N PRO A 167 4.94 11.06 -4.80
CA PRO A 167 4.91 11.83 -6.04
C PRO A 167 5.95 11.37 -7.05
N THR A 168 6.92 10.56 -6.61
CA THR A 168 8.00 10.02 -7.42
C THR A 168 7.79 8.55 -7.79
N ALA A 169 6.64 7.95 -7.43
CA ALA A 169 6.37 6.52 -7.59
C ALA A 169 7.56 5.65 -7.13
N ALA A 170 8.03 5.88 -5.89
CA ALA A 170 9.22 5.25 -5.34
C ALA A 170 9.00 3.77 -4.94
N PHE A 171 8.70 2.90 -5.91
CA PHE A 171 8.48 1.47 -5.66
C PHE A 171 9.70 0.81 -5.00
N GLY A 172 9.46 0.12 -3.88
CA GLY A 172 10.51 -0.47 -3.05
C GLY A 172 11.07 0.45 -1.97
N ALA A 173 10.68 1.73 -1.93
CA ALA A 173 11.04 2.62 -0.82
C ALA A 173 10.07 2.46 0.36
N SER A 174 10.35 1.50 1.24
CA SER A 174 9.47 1.18 2.38
C SER A 174 9.21 2.37 3.29
N VAL A 175 10.21 3.23 3.54
CA VAL A 175 10.05 4.38 4.45
C VAL A 175 9.03 5.38 3.89
N GLN A 176 9.15 5.75 2.61
CA GLN A 176 8.12 6.55 1.91
C GLN A 176 6.74 5.90 2.05
N ALA A 177 6.65 4.59 1.80
CA ALA A 177 5.38 3.88 1.79
C ALA A 177 4.72 3.78 3.17
N GLY A 178 5.52 3.60 4.22
CA GLY A 178 5.08 3.64 5.60
C GLY A 178 4.60 5.03 6.03
N HIS A 179 5.40 6.07 5.77
CA HIS A 179 5.02 7.46 6.08
C HIS A 179 3.74 7.87 5.36
N ALA A 180 3.63 7.63 4.05
CA ALA A 180 2.43 7.96 3.29
C ALA A 180 1.19 7.21 3.82
N THR A 181 1.34 5.93 4.21
CA THR A 181 0.24 5.18 4.80
C THR A 181 -0.21 5.78 6.15
N LEU A 182 0.72 6.07 7.06
CA LEU A 182 0.42 6.67 8.36
C LEU A 182 -0.18 8.08 8.19
N ASP A 183 0.43 8.93 7.38
CA ASP A 183 -0.05 10.29 7.13
C ASP A 183 -1.42 10.31 6.44
N SER A 184 -1.75 9.29 5.62
CA SER A 184 -3.09 9.14 5.07
C SER A 184 -4.15 8.89 6.14
N LEU A 185 -3.81 8.11 7.17
CA LEU A 185 -4.69 7.89 8.32
C LEU A 185 -4.82 9.15 9.14
N SER A 186 -3.73 9.88 9.41
CA SER A 186 -3.78 11.17 10.10
C SER A 186 -4.64 12.17 9.33
N ALA A 187 -4.52 12.25 8.00
CA ALA A 187 -5.35 13.11 7.16
C ALA A 187 -6.83 12.73 7.20
N VAL A 188 -7.14 11.42 7.12
CA VAL A 188 -8.53 10.94 7.23
C VAL A 188 -9.09 11.23 8.63
N HIS A 189 -8.37 10.90 9.71
CA HIS A 189 -8.80 11.19 11.07
C HIS A 189 -8.98 12.70 11.33
N ASN A 190 -8.11 13.54 10.77
CA ASN A 190 -8.24 14.99 10.83
C ASN A 190 -9.54 15.48 10.18
N LEU A 191 -9.93 14.91 9.03
CA LEU A 191 -11.21 15.24 8.39
C LEU A 191 -12.39 14.69 9.19
N LEU A 192 -12.29 13.46 9.69
CA LEU A 192 -13.33 12.82 10.48
C LEU A 192 -13.58 13.54 11.82
N SER A 193 -12.56 14.19 12.38
CA SER A 193 -12.66 15.01 13.59
C SER A 193 -13.42 16.34 13.40
N LEU A 194 -13.74 16.73 12.16
CA LEU A 194 -14.50 17.94 11.87
C LEU A 194 -16.00 17.79 12.13
N GLY A 195 -16.51 16.57 12.09
CA GLY A 195 -17.90 16.27 12.41
C GLY A 195 -18.05 15.75 13.84
N ASP A 196 -19.12 15.01 14.09
CA ASP A 196 -19.31 14.39 15.40
C ASP A 196 -18.28 13.29 15.63
N ASN A 197 -17.60 13.35 16.78
CA ASN A 197 -16.57 12.41 17.20
C ASN A 197 -17.16 11.02 17.51
N SER A 198 -17.55 10.29 16.47
CA SER A 198 -17.71 8.84 16.56
C SER A 198 -16.32 8.25 16.70
N GLY A 199 -15.99 7.60 17.81
CA GLY A 199 -14.70 6.92 17.91
C GLY A 199 -14.52 5.94 16.74
N PHE A 200 -13.27 5.67 16.36
CA PHE A 200 -12.95 4.78 15.24
C PHE A 200 -12.09 3.62 15.71
N ASN A 201 -12.36 2.43 15.18
CA ASN A 201 -11.41 1.32 15.18
C ASN A 201 -10.71 1.33 13.83
N THR A 202 -9.39 1.53 13.83
CA THR A 202 -8.59 1.70 12.61
C THR A 202 -7.69 0.51 12.40
N ALA A 203 -7.70 -0.10 11.23
CA ALA A 203 -6.78 -1.17 10.86
C ALA A 203 -6.09 -0.87 9.52
N ILE A 204 -4.95 -1.49 9.29
CA ILE A 204 -4.20 -1.41 8.03
C ILE A 204 -4.07 -2.79 7.40
N TRP A 205 -4.13 -2.88 6.06
CA TRP A 205 -3.98 -4.15 5.35
C TRP A 205 -3.33 -3.97 3.97
N GLY A 206 -2.38 -4.84 3.65
CA GLY A 206 -1.80 -4.95 2.32
C GLY A 206 -1.39 -6.37 1.99
N TYR A 207 -1.36 -6.67 0.69
CA TYR A 207 -0.91 -7.94 0.13
C TYR A 207 0.24 -7.72 -0.86
N SER A 208 1.20 -8.65 -0.95
CA SER A 208 2.29 -8.59 -1.93
C SER A 208 3.05 -7.26 -1.84
N GLY A 209 3.24 -6.50 -2.93
CA GLY A 209 3.89 -5.18 -2.83
C GLY A 209 3.21 -4.17 -1.89
N GLY A 210 1.89 -4.29 -1.68
CA GLY A 210 1.18 -3.50 -0.67
C GLY A 210 1.57 -3.86 0.76
N SER A 211 2.02 -5.10 1.01
CA SER A 211 2.54 -5.54 2.30
C SER A 211 3.76 -4.73 2.75
N ILE A 212 4.56 -4.21 1.81
CA ILE A 212 5.73 -3.37 2.10
C ILE A 212 5.28 -2.12 2.86
N ALA A 213 4.25 -1.45 2.35
CA ALA A 213 3.72 -0.23 2.93
C ALA A 213 3.02 -0.49 4.27
N THR A 214 2.18 -1.53 4.33
CA THR A 214 1.46 -1.90 5.55
C THR A 214 2.42 -2.29 6.67
N PHE A 215 3.41 -3.12 6.38
CA PHE A 215 4.38 -3.57 7.36
C PHE A 215 5.31 -2.42 7.78
N SER A 216 5.78 -1.59 6.84
CA SER A 216 6.59 -0.43 7.19
C SER A 216 5.81 0.59 8.01
N ALA A 217 4.50 0.78 7.76
CA ALA A 217 3.66 1.62 8.60
C ALA A 217 3.55 1.05 10.03
N ALA A 218 3.39 -0.27 10.17
CA ALA A 218 3.36 -0.93 11.48
C ALA A 218 4.69 -0.78 12.24
N GLU A 219 5.84 -0.93 11.56
CA GLU A 219 7.15 -0.67 12.17
C GLU A 219 7.33 0.81 12.55
N LEU A 220 6.94 1.75 11.70
CA LEU A 220 7.22 3.17 11.92
C LEU A 220 6.22 3.88 12.83
N GLN A 221 5.05 3.29 13.10
CA GLN A 221 3.95 3.98 13.79
C GLN A 221 4.39 4.63 15.10
N THR A 222 5.13 3.93 15.95
CA THR A 222 5.49 4.44 17.29
C THR A 222 6.49 5.60 17.23
N SER A 223 7.44 5.59 16.30
CA SER A 223 8.45 6.66 16.18
C SER A 223 8.03 7.82 15.28
N TYR A 224 7.15 7.58 14.31
CA TYR A 224 6.75 8.57 13.31
C TYR A 224 5.36 9.19 13.57
N ALA A 225 4.36 8.38 13.95
CA ALA A 225 2.96 8.78 14.09
C ALA A 225 2.33 8.22 15.38
N SER A 226 2.97 8.53 16.52
CA SER A 226 2.60 8.01 17.84
C SER A 226 1.17 8.39 18.29
N GLU A 227 0.59 9.42 17.68
CA GLU A 227 -0.78 9.88 17.90
C GLU A 227 -1.83 8.96 17.28
N LEU A 228 -1.46 8.13 16.29
CA LEU A 228 -2.37 7.22 15.63
C LEU A 228 -2.59 5.95 16.46
N ASN A 229 -3.85 5.68 16.79
CA ASN A 229 -4.23 4.41 17.41
C ASN A 229 -4.64 3.38 16.34
N ILE A 230 -3.69 2.56 15.90
CA ILE A 230 -3.94 1.46 14.96
C ILE A 230 -4.29 0.20 15.76
N SER A 231 -5.53 -0.28 15.60
CA SER A 231 -6.07 -1.43 16.32
C SER A 231 -5.49 -2.76 15.86
N ALA A 232 -5.09 -2.88 14.59
CA ALA A 232 -4.37 -4.05 14.08
C ALA A 232 -3.75 -3.82 12.69
N ALA A 233 -2.82 -4.69 12.31
CA ALA A 233 -2.29 -4.78 10.95
C ALA A 233 -2.51 -6.19 10.36
N VAL A 234 -2.91 -6.25 9.09
CA VAL A 234 -2.99 -7.49 8.32
C VAL A 234 -1.99 -7.45 7.17
N VAL A 235 -1.17 -8.48 7.04
CA VAL A 235 -0.07 -8.50 6.09
C VAL A 235 -0.08 -9.83 5.35
N GLY A 236 -0.41 -9.80 4.06
CA GLY A 236 -0.45 -11.00 3.23
C GLY A 236 0.70 -11.06 2.23
N GLY A 237 1.28 -12.24 2.02
CA GLY A 237 2.35 -12.44 1.05
C GLY A 237 3.53 -11.50 1.28
N LEU A 238 3.96 -11.34 2.54
CA LEU A 238 4.94 -10.35 2.96
C LEU A 238 6.20 -10.39 2.08
N VAL A 239 6.62 -9.19 1.65
CA VAL A 239 7.83 -8.94 0.88
C VAL A 239 8.89 -8.37 1.83
N ASP A 240 9.56 -9.26 2.56
CA ASP A 240 10.48 -8.92 3.65
C ASP A 240 11.80 -8.27 3.19
N ASP A 241 12.44 -8.85 2.19
CA ASP A 241 13.74 -8.43 1.68
C ASP A 241 13.79 -8.63 0.16
N ILE A 242 13.61 -7.53 -0.58
CA ILE A 242 13.59 -7.60 -2.05
C ILE A 242 14.99 -7.85 -2.62
N SER A 243 16.04 -7.45 -1.90
CA SER A 243 17.42 -7.68 -2.34
C SER A 243 17.79 -9.16 -2.38
N ALA A 244 17.20 -9.94 -1.47
CA ALA A 244 17.31 -11.40 -1.46
C ALA A 244 16.49 -12.08 -2.58
N ALA A 245 15.53 -11.37 -3.18
CA ALA A 245 14.63 -11.90 -4.20
C ALA A 245 15.05 -11.57 -5.65
N LEU A 246 16.09 -10.74 -5.87
CA LEU A 246 16.50 -10.28 -7.21
C LEU A 246 16.72 -11.44 -8.19
N ASP A 247 17.45 -12.48 -7.75
CA ASP A 247 17.77 -13.65 -8.58
C ASP A 247 16.52 -14.50 -8.90
N LYS A 248 15.51 -14.51 -8.01
CA LYS A 248 14.23 -15.20 -8.25
C LYS A 248 13.31 -14.42 -9.18
N ILE A 249 13.32 -13.10 -9.10
CA ILE A 249 12.50 -12.23 -9.94
C ILE A 249 13.08 -12.17 -11.36
N ASN A 250 14.41 -12.18 -11.49
CA ASN A 250 15.06 -12.24 -12.80
C ASN A 250 14.60 -13.49 -13.58
N LYS A 251 14.27 -13.34 -14.87
CA LYS A 251 13.73 -14.41 -15.74
C LYS A 251 12.39 -15.01 -15.30
N SER A 252 11.76 -14.49 -14.25
CA SER A 252 10.43 -14.94 -13.84
C SER A 252 9.35 -14.38 -14.78
N PRO A 253 8.10 -14.89 -14.71
CA PRO A 253 6.97 -14.30 -15.42
C PRO A 253 6.70 -12.83 -15.09
N ILE A 254 7.18 -12.34 -13.94
CA ILE A 254 7.00 -10.95 -13.49
C ILE A 254 8.27 -10.10 -13.59
N ALA A 255 9.29 -10.53 -14.34
CA ALA A 255 10.62 -9.90 -14.34
C ALA A 255 10.62 -8.37 -14.61
N GLY A 256 9.59 -7.82 -15.27
CA GLY A 256 9.42 -6.37 -15.43
C GLY A 256 9.27 -5.59 -14.11
N THR A 257 8.81 -6.23 -13.03
CA THR A 257 8.73 -5.61 -11.69
C THR A 257 10.12 -5.27 -11.15
N LEU A 258 11.16 -6.01 -11.54
CA LEU A 258 12.54 -5.75 -11.11
C LEU A 258 13.06 -4.43 -11.69
N ILE A 259 12.74 -4.12 -12.95
CA ILE A 259 13.10 -2.81 -13.52
C ILE A 259 12.38 -1.70 -12.76
N ALA A 260 11.06 -1.85 -12.54
CA ALA A 260 10.27 -0.87 -11.80
C ALA A 260 10.81 -0.65 -10.37
N LEU A 261 11.21 -1.72 -9.69
CA LEU A 261 11.82 -1.66 -8.36
C LEU A 261 13.11 -0.84 -8.38
N LEU A 262 14.04 -1.18 -9.27
CA LEU A 262 15.34 -0.52 -9.35
C LEU A 262 15.19 0.97 -9.64
N LEU A 263 14.26 1.33 -10.53
CA LEU A 263 13.95 2.71 -10.85
C LEU A 263 13.25 3.44 -9.70
N GLY A 264 12.31 2.76 -9.02
CA GLY A 264 11.53 3.31 -7.92
C GLY A 264 12.34 3.53 -6.65
N VAL A 265 13.11 2.52 -6.21
CA VAL A 265 13.88 2.59 -4.95
C VAL A 265 14.97 3.65 -5.02
N THR A 266 15.49 3.93 -6.22
CA THR A 266 16.48 4.99 -6.47
C THR A 266 15.88 6.37 -6.73
N ALA A 267 14.54 6.51 -6.81
CA ALA A 267 13.88 7.75 -7.24
C ALA A 267 14.18 8.96 -6.33
N GLN A 268 14.47 8.71 -5.05
CA GLN A 268 14.78 9.76 -4.05
C GLN A 268 16.28 9.87 -3.75
N TYR A 269 17.11 9.06 -4.43
CA TYR A 269 18.50 8.76 -4.12
C TYR A 269 19.38 8.98 -5.36
N PRO A 270 19.76 10.25 -5.65
CA PRO A 270 20.43 10.60 -6.91
C PRO A 270 21.79 9.93 -7.12
N GLU A 271 22.54 9.64 -6.06
CA GLU A 271 23.85 9.00 -6.16
C GLU A 271 23.70 7.53 -6.58
N GLU A 272 22.79 6.82 -5.93
CA GLU A 272 22.43 5.44 -6.24
C GLU A 272 21.79 5.33 -7.63
N ARG A 273 20.97 6.32 -8.02
CA ARG A 273 20.42 6.44 -9.38
C ARG A 273 21.52 6.61 -10.42
N ALA A 274 22.45 7.54 -10.19
CA ALA A 274 23.57 7.78 -11.09
C ALA A 274 24.46 6.52 -11.23
N TYR A 275 24.68 5.81 -10.12
CA TYR A 275 25.37 4.52 -10.15
C TYR A 275 24.62 3.51 -11.02
N LEU A 276 23.32 3.26 -10.75
CA LEU A 276 22.49 2.32 -11.51
C LEU A 276 22.57 2.61 -13.01
N GLU A 277 22.40 3.88 -13.41
CA GLU A 277 22.46 4.30 -14.81
C GLU A 277 23.84 4.16 -15.44
N SER A 278 24.92 4.36 -14.67
CA SER A 278 26.29 4.18 -15.16
C SER A 278 26.59 2.73 -15.52
N ARG A 279 25.87 1.79 -14.90
CA ARG A 279 25.99 0.34 -15.10
C ARG A 279 25.14 -0.18 -16.27
N LEU A 280 24.17 0.59 -16.75
CA LEU A 280 23.36 0.18 -17.90
C LEU A 280 24.19 0.06 -19.19
N VAL A 281 23.87 -0.96 -19.98
CA VAL A 281 24.37 -1.14 -21.35
C VAL A 281 23.79 -0.02 -22.22
N PRO A 282 24.62 0.77 -22.94
CA PRO A 282 24.14 1.95 -23.68
C PRO A 282 23.00 1.67 -24.64
N GLU A 283 23.03 0.53 -25.34
CA GLU A 283 22.06 0.13 -26.37
C GLU A 283 20.67 -0.17 -25.80
N THR A 284 20.57 -0.56 -24.53
CA THR A 284 19.31 -0.92 -23.87
C THR A 284 18.89 0.05 -22.77
N LYS A 285 19.71 1.09 -22.52
CA LYS A 285 19.46 2.10 -21.48
C LYS A 285 18.09 2.76 -21.64
N ASP A 286 17.75 3.22 -22.83
CA ASP A 286 16.49 3.94 -23.05
C ASP A 286 15.27 3.02 -22.85
N GLU A 287 15.38 1.75 -23.23
CA GLU A 287 14.35 0.73 -22.96
C GLU A 287 14.16 0.49 -21.46
N PHE A 288 15.25 0.36 -20.71
CA PHE A 288 15.20 0.20 -19.25
C PHE A 288 14.53 1.42 -18.61
N MET A 289 14.95 2.62 -19.01
CA MET A 289 14.49 3.88 -18.44
C MET A 289 13.04 4.21 -18.82
N SER A 290 12.53 3.69 -19.94
CA SER A 290 11.14 3.93 -20.36
C SER A 290 10.10 3.35 -19.41
N VAL A 291 10.49 2.46 -18.49
CA VAL A 291 9.59 1.79 -17.54
C VAL A 291 8.92 2.77 -16.57
N VAL A 292 9.47 3.98 -16.38
CA VAL A 292 8.81 5.05 -15.60
C VAL A 292 7.53 5.58 -16.26
N TYR A 293 7.26 5.22 -17.51
CA TYR A 293 6.08 5.66 -18.27
C TYR A 293 5.08 4.54 -18.58
N THR A 294 5.31 3.33 -18.07
CA THR A 294 4.50 2.15 -18.39
C THR A 294 3.80 1.58 -17.16
N GLU A 295 2.63 1.02 -17.39
CA GLU A 295 1.84 0.37 -16.35
C GLU A 295 2.40 -1.02 -16.03
N ILE A 296 2.07 -1.55 -14.85
CA ILE A 296 2.62 -2.85 -14.41
C ILE A 296 2.24 -4.01 -15.32
N THR A 297 1.03 -4.04 -15.85
CA THR A 297 0.55 -5.08 -16.78
C THR A 297 1.35 -5.07 -18.09
N GLN A 298 1.67 -3.88 -18.58
CA GLN A 298 2.53 -3.70 -19.75
C GLN A 298 3.96 -4.17 -19.48
N ASN A 299 4.51 -3.84 -18.31
CA ASN A 299 5.85 -4.28 -17.90
C ASN A 299 5.94 -5.80 -17.76
N VAL A 300 4.99 -6.41 -17.06
CA VAL A 300 4.92 -7.87 -16.91
C VAL A 300 4.81 -8.54 -18.29
N SER A 301 3.93 -8.06 -19.16
CA SER A 301 3.78 -8.60 -20.52
C SER A 301 5.07 -8.47 -21.36
N LYS A 302 5.70 -7.29 -21.36
CA LYS A 302 6.89 -7.00 -22.17
C LYS A 302 8.14 -7.75 -21.71
N TYR A 303 8.30 -7.97 -20.41
CA TYR A 303 9.52 -8.50 -19.80
C TYR A 303 9.38 -9.92 -19.23
N SER A 304 8.21 -10.55 -19.33
CA SER A 304 8.00 -11.93 -18.87
C SER A 304 9.07 -12.88 -19.41
N GLY A 305 9.75 -13.59 -18.51
CA GLY A 305 10.81 -14.55 -18.84
C GLY A 305 12.14 -13.95 -19.29
N LYS A 306 12.25 -12.62 -19.42
CA LYS A 306 13.48 -11.97 -19.90
C LYS A 306 14.55 -11.88 -18.81
N ASP A 307 15.81 -11.93 -19.25
CA ASP A 307 16.96 -11.70 -18.39
C ASP A 307 17.17 -10.19 -18.16
N ILE A 308 16.74 -9.69 -17.02
CA ILE A 308 16.89 -8.28 -16.63
C ILE A 308 18.36 -7.93 -16.38
N TYR A 309 19.20 -8.91 -16.02
CA TYR A 309 20.63 -8.66 -15.84
C TYR A 309 21.34 -8.31 -17.15
N SER A 310 20.76 -8.66 -18.31
CA SER A 310 21.30 -8.28 -19.62
C SER A 310 21.28 -6.77 -19.87
N PHE A 311 20.53 -5.98 -19.09
CA PHE A 311 20.57 -4.53 -19.14
C PHE A 311 21.83 -3.93 -18.51
N PHE A 312 22.63 -4.71 -17.77
CA PHE A 312 23.77 -4.22 -16.99
C PHE A 312 25.10 -4.73 -17.53
N LYS A 313 26.11 -3.85 -17.59
CA LYS A 313 27.47 -4.15 -18.09
C LYS A 313 28.15 -5.30 -17.32
N GLY A 314 27.95 -5.36 -16.01
CA GLY A 314 28.44 -6.41 -15.13
C GLY A 314 27.39 -7.47 -14.76
N GLY A 315 26.24 -7.49 -15.45
CA GLY A 315 25.14 -8.39 -15.12
C GLY A 315 24.59 -8.15 -13.70
N GLY A 316 24.17 -9.22 -13.02
CA GLY A 316 23.58 -9.14 -11.68
C GLY A 316 24.53 -8.61 -10.60
N GLU A 317 25.85 -8.69 -10.80
CA GLU A 317 26.84 -8.19 -9.82
C GLU A 317 26.77 -6.67 -9.66
N ASP A 318 26.40 -5.94 -10.70
CA ASP A 318 26.20 -4.49 -10.63
C ASP A 318 25.07 -4.14 -9.65
N LEU A 319 24.03 -4.97 -9.59
CA LEU A 319 22.92 -4.81 -8.65
C LEU A 319 23.26 -5.21 -7.22
N LYS A 320 24.34 -5.98 -7.03
CA LYS A 320 24.83 -6.43 -5.72
C LYS A 320 25.93 -5.54 -5.14
N SER A 321 26.22 -4.42 -5.79
CA SER A 321 27.25 -3.48 -5.34
C SER A 321 26.95 -2.88 -3.96
N PRO A 322 27.98 -2.48 -3.18
CA PRO A 322 27.78 -1.92 -1.84
C PRO A 322 26.87 -0.69 -1.79
N ILE A 323 26.92 0.16 -2.83
CA ILE A 323 26.09 1.37 -2.90
C ILE A 323 24.60 1.04 -3.01
N LEU A 324 24.22 0.05 -3.83
CA LEU A 324 22.84 -0.38 -3.95
C LEU A 324 22.40 -1.25 -2.76
N GLN A 325 23.28 -2.10 -2.23
CA GLN A 325 22.99 -2.89 -1.04
C GLN A 325 22.70 -2.01 0.17
N GLY A 326 23.48 -0.95 0.39
CA GLY A 326 23.22 0.02 1.44
C GLY A 326 21.87 0.75 1.29
N LEU A 327 21.38 0.92 0.06
CA LEU A 327 20.03 1.45 -0.19
C LEU A 327 18.95 0.40 0.09
N TYR A 328 19.15 -0.85 -0.36
CA TYR A 328 18.19 -1.93 -0.12
C TYR A 328 18.03 -2.23 1.38
N ASP A 329 19.12 -2.27 2.14
CA ASP A 329 19.05 -2.45 3.60
C ASP A 329 18.23 -1.35 4.28
N LYS A 330 18.26 -0.12 3.75
CA LYS A 330 17.49 1.03 4.27
C LYS A 330 16.05 1.07 3.81
N GLN A 331 15.74 0.54 2.63
CA GLN A 331 14.49 0.82 1.92
C GLN A 331 13.71 -0.42 1.50
N ALA A 332 14.37 -1.52 1.17
CA ALA A 332 13.75 -2.72 0.63
C ALA A 332 13.84 -3.94 1.58
N LYS A 333 14.22 -3.70 2.84
CA LYS A 333 14.35 -4.69 3.90
C LYS A 333 13.53 -4.28 5.13
N LEU A 334 12.73 -5.21 5.64
CA LEU A 334 11.73 -4.98 6.69
C LEU A 334 12.00 -5.80 7.95
N GLY A 335 11.42 -5.38 9.07
CA GLY A 335 11.52 -6.07 10.37
C GLY A 335 12.78 -5.74 11.16
N TYR A 336 13.53 -4.72 10.75
CA TYR A 336 14.78 -4.29 11.40
C TYR A 336 14.69 -2.92 12.06
N ARG A 337 13.53 -2.23 11.97
CA ARG A 337 13.30 -0.91 12.59
C ARG A 337 12.66 -1.10 13.97
N ASP A 338 11.62 -0.34 14.30
CA ASP A 338 10.91 -0.48 15.56
C ASP A 338 10.02 -1.73 15.56
N THR A 339 9.58 -2.11 16.76
CA THR A 339 8.74 -3.30 16.96
C THR A 339 7.28 -2.88 16.93
N PRO A 340 6.44 -3.41 16.02
CA PRO A 340 5.01 -3.12 15.98
C PRO A 340 4.34 -3.39 17.34
N THR A 341 3.53 -2.44 17.81
CA THR A 341 2.84 -2.51 19.10
C THR A 341 1.40 -3.01 18.99
N MET A 342 0.82 -2.95 17.79
CA MET A 342 -0.51 -3.48 17.48
C MET A 342 -0.46 -4.98 17.16
N PRO A 343 -1.55 -5.74 17.41
CA PRO A 343 -1.67 -7.11 16.94
C PRO A 343 -1.52 -7.21 15.42
N MET A 344 -0.72 -8.16 14.95
CA MET A 344 -0.52 -8.42 13.54
C MET A 344 -1.04 -9.80 13.14
N PHE A 345 -1.77 -9.85 12.03
CA PHE A 345 -2.15 -11.10 11.36
C PHE A 345 -1.41 -11.20 10.02
N LEU A 346 -0.51 -12.17 9.93
CA LEU A 346 0.23 -12.50 8.74
C LEU A 346 -0.36 -13.74 8.08
N TYR A 347 -0.40 -13.75 6.75
CA TYR A 347 -0.73 -14.96 5.99
C TYR A 347 0.10 -15.06 4.73
N LYS A 348 0.56 -16.27 4.41
CA LYS A 348 1.42 -16.49 3.24
C LYS A 348 1.38 -17.94 2.80
N ASP A 349 1.49 -18.17 1.51
CA ASP A 349 1.65 -19.51 0.96
C ASP A 349 3.08 -20.01 1.15
N ILE A 350 3.24 -21.26 1.58
CA ILE A 350 4.55 -21.88 1.79
C ILE A 350 5.33 -22.01 0.47
N GLN A 351 4.62 -22.16 -0.67
CA GLN A 351 5.18 -22.33 -2.01
C GLN A 351 5.23 -20.99 -2.78
N ASP A 352 5.16 -19.85 -2.10
CA ASP A 352 5.32 -18.53 -2.71
C ASP A 352 6.60 -18.47 -3.58
N GLN A 353 6.39 -18.25 -4.88
CA GLN A 353 7.44 -18.34 -5.90
C GLN A 353 8.32 -17.10 -5.97
N PHE A 354 7.88 -15.98 -5.39
CA PHE A 354 8.55 -14.69 -5.52
C PHE A 354 9.20 -14.24 -4.21
N CYS A 355 8.51 -14.44 -3.10
CA CYS A 355 8.95 -14.05 -1.77
C CYS A 355 8.92 -15.28 -0.88
N THR A 356 10.07 -15.82 -0.50
CA THR A 356 10.08 -17.11 0.18
C THR A 356 9.56 -17.06 1.60
N ILE A 357 9.03 -18.18 2.07
CA ILE A 357 8.46 -18.31 3.42
C ILE A 357 9.51 -18.19 4.52
N ASP A 358 10.75 -18.62 4.28
CA ASP A 358 11.85 -18.59 5.25
C ASP A 358 12.26 -17.16 5.64
N LEU A 359 12.20 -16.22 4.69
CA LEU A 359 12.43 -14.80 4.98
C LEU A 359 11.35 -14.25 5.94
N THR A 360 10.09 -14.61 5.70
CA THR A 360 8.97 -14.20 6.55
C THR A 360 9.03 -14.87 7.93
N ASP A 361 9.34 -16.16 8.00
CA ASP A 361 9.56 -16.88 9.27
C ASP A 361 10.64 -16.17 10.11
N ALA A 362 11.79 -15.83 9.50
CA ALA A 362 12.87 -15.13 10.17
C ALA A 362 12.48 -13.71 10.65
N THR A 363 11.64 -12.99 9.89
CA THR A 363 11.09 -11.70 10.31
C THR A 363 10.13 -11.83 11.48
N VAL A 364 9.23 -12.81 11.44
CA VAL A 364 8.28 -13.08 12.52
C VAL A 364 9.01 -13.45 13.81
N ASP A 365 10.00 -14.33 13.74
CA ASP A 365 10.82 -14.72 14.89
C ASP A 365 11.50 -13.51 15.52
N ARG A 366 12.20 -12.72 14.69
CA ARG A 366 12.92 -11.52 15.12
C ARG A 366 12.02 -10.49 15.82
N LEU A 367 10.81 -10.25 15.32
CA LEU A 367 9.89 -9.28 15.92
C LEU A 367 9.20 -9.83 17.18
N CYS A 368 8.85 -11.11 17.19
CA CYS A 368 8.26 -11.74 18.37
C CYS A 368 9.25 -11.79 19.55
N GLU A 369 10.54 -12.01 19.29
CA GLU A 369 11.61 -11.92 20.30
C GLU A 369 11.70 -10.52 20.92
N LYS A 370 11.36 -9.47 20.16
CA LYS A 370 11.27 -8.08 20.64
C LYS A 370 9.91 -7.75 21.26
N GLY A 371 8.97 -8.69 21.27
CA GLY A 371 7.67 -8.55 21.94
C GLY A 371 6.50 -8.12 21.07
N ALA A 372 6.64 -8.15 19.73
CA ALA A 372 5.50 -8.00 18.83
C ALA A 372 4.50 -9.16 19.00
N GLU A 373 3.21 -8.87 18.86
CA GLU A 373 2.14 -9.87 18.84
C GLU A 373 1.79 -10.22 17.40
N ILE A 374 2.19 -11.42 16.95
CA ILE A 374 2.04 -11.88 15.58
C ILE A 374 1.34 -13.25 15.57
N THR A 375 0.18 -13.30 14.92
CA THR A 375 -0.40 -14.55 14.42
C THR A 375 0.01 -14.71 12.96
N PHE A 376 0.69 -15.81 12.61
CA PHE A 376 1.14 -16.09 11.26
C PHE A 376 0.60 -17.44 10.78
N GLU A 377 -0.26 -17.40 9.76
CA GLU A 377 -0.82 -18.59 9.15
C GLU A 377 -0.17 -18.88 7.80
N ARG A 378 0.50 -20.02 7.71
CA ARG A 378 1.24 -20.48 6.52
C ARG A 378 0.37 -21.47 5.74
N ASN A 379 -0.03 -21.11 4.53
CA ASN A 379 -0.89 -21.96 3.72
C ASN A 379 -0.08 -23.05 3.01
N THR A 380 -0.47 -24.30 3.18
CA THR A 380 0.23 -25.46 2.61
C THR A 380 -0.09 -25.69 1.12
N VAL A 381 -1.15 -25.06 0.62
CA VAL A 381 -1.65 -25.24 -0.75
C VAL A 381 -1.87 -23.89 -1.43
N GLY A 382 -1.31 -23.74 -2.63
CA GLY A 382 -1.46 -22.53 -3.42
C GLY A 382 -0.15 -22.06 -4.04
N SER A 383 -0.02 -20.74 -4.11
CA SER A 383 1.00 -19.96 -4.79
C SER A 383 0.89 -18.51 -4.29
N HIS A 384 1.83 -17.65 -4.68
CA HIS A 384 1.75 -16.22 -4.37
C HIS A 384 0.44 -15.58 -4.88
N VAL A 385 -0.08 -15.99 -6.04
CA VAL A 385 -1.25 -15.36 -6.63
C VAL A 385 -2.56 -15.95 -6.09
N SER A 386 -2.65 -17.28 -5.95
CA SER A 386 -3.85 -17.90 -5.37
C SER A 386 -4.07 -17.50 -3.90
N GLU A 387 -3.00 -17.19 -3.17
CA GLU A 387 -3.09 -16.76 -1.77
C GLU A 387 -3.74 -15.39 -1.57
N ILE A 388 -3.85 -14.57 -2.64
CA ILE A 388 -4.71 -13.37 -2.65
C ILE A 388 -6.14 -13.73 -2.22
N GLU A 389 -6.69 -14.82 -2.78
CA GLU A 389 -8.06 -15.25 -2.51
C GLU A 389 -8.12 -16.29 -1.37
N ASN A 390 -7.14 -17.19 -1.24
CA ASN A 390 -7.11 -18.19 -0.16
C ASN A 390 -6.94 -17.58 1.24
N GLY A 391 -6.17 -16.50 1.36
CA GLY A 391 -5.98 -15.80 2.64
C GLY A 391 -7.11 -14.82 2.99
N LYS A 392 -7.84 -14.33 1.98
CA LYS A 392 -8.83 -13.25 2.15
C LYS A 392 -9.92 -13.53 3.20
N PRO A 393 -10.58 -14.71 3.25
CA PRO A 393 -11.56 -15.00 4.29
C PRO A 393 -10.99 -14.92 5.71
N ARG A 394 -9.73 -15.33 5.90
CA ARG A 394 -9.03 -15.32 7.19
C ARG A 394 -8.63 -13.90 7.60
N ALA A 395 -8.13 -13.12 6.65
CA ALA A 395 -7.88 -11.69 6.81
C ALA A 395 -9.15 -10.92 7.23
N PHE A 396 -10.27 -11.15 6.53
CA PHE A 396 -11.56 -10.55 6.92
C PHE A 396 -12.05 -11.03 8.28
N GLY A 397 -11.91 -12.32 8.60
CA GLY A 397 -12.25 -12.86 9.91
C GLY A 397 -11.52 -12.14 11.03
N PHE A 398 -10.20 -11.97 10.88
CA PHE A 398 -9.38 -11.22 11.83
C PHE A 398 -9.80 -9.74 11.91
N LEU A 399 -9.91 -9.02 10.79
CA LEU A 399 -10.36 -7.61 10.78
C LEU A 399 -11.73 -7.42 11.42
N ARG A 400 -12.69 -8.31 11.13
CA ARG A 400 -14.01 -8.28 11.76
C ARG A 400 -13.92 -8.45 13.27
N SER A 401 -13.02 -9.31 13.77
CA SER A 401 -12.78 -9.49 15.21
C SER A 401 -12.19 -8.24 15.88
N ILE A 402 -11.42 -7.44 15.13
CA ILE A 402 -10.89 -6.16 15.60
C ILE A 402 -12.00 -5.12 15.63
N PHE A 403 -12.71 -4.95 14.53
CA PHE A 403 -13.76 -3.94 14.41
C PHE A 403 -14.96 -4.20 15.33
N ASN A 404 -15.32 -5.46 15.56
CA ASN A 404 -16.40 -5.83 16.49
C ASN A 404 -15.95 -5.89 17.96
N GLU A 405 -14.70 -5.58 18.26
CA GLU A 405 -14.13 -5.56 19.62
C GLU A 405 -14.18 -6.93 20.33
N SER A 406 -14.21 -8.03 19.55
CA SER A 406 -14.20 -9.39 20.07
C SER A 406 -12.80 -10.02 20.06
N TYR A 407 -11.80 -9.36 19.48
CA TYR A 407 -10.43 -9.85 19.43
C TYR A 407 -9.88 -10.10 20.84
N LYS A 408 -9.18 -11.22 20.97
CA LYS A 408 -8.46 -11.59 22.20
C LYS A 408 -7.04 -11.93 21.82
N SER A 409 -6.09 -11.28 22.46
CA SER A 409 -4.68 -11.62 22.28
C SER A 409 -4.45 -13.10 22.57
N PRO A 410 -3.68 -13.80 21.73
CA PRO A 410 -3.32 -15.19 21.97
C PRO A 410 -2.47 -15.32 23.24
N ALA A 411 -2.46 -16.51 23.84
CA ALA A 411 -1.67 -16.78 25.04
C ALA A 411 -0.15 -16.60 24.80
N LEU A 412 0.30 -16.87 23.58
CA LEU A 412 1.66 -16.62 23.12
C LEU A 412 1.65 -15.49 22.09
N LYS A 413 2.51 -14.49 22.27
CA LYS A 413 2.69 -13.40 21.31
C LYS A 413 3.12 -13.89 19.92
N ARG A 414 3.88 -14.99 19.87
CA ARG A 414 4.21 -15.71 18.63
C ARG A 414 3.24 -16.87 18.44
N ASN A 415 2.35 -16.75 17.46
CA ASN A 415 1.37 -17.78 17.13
C ASN A 415 1.48 -18.16 15.65
N VAL A 416 2.38 -19.10 15.33
CA VAL A 416 2.64 -19.56 13.96
C VAL A 416 2.01 -20.93 13.75
N MET A 417 1.24 -21.10 12.67
CA MET A 417 0.59 -22.37 12.34
C MET A 417 0.48 -22.58 10.84
N ASP A 418 0.38 -23.85 10.45
CA ASP A 418 0.09 -24.24 9.07
C ASP A 418 -1.42 -24.42 8.89
N VAL A 419 -1.93 -23.94 7.77
CA VAL A 419 -3.34 -24.07 7.37
C VAL A 419 -3.43 -24.66 5.96
N THR A 420 -4.57 -25.26 5.63
CA THR A 420 -4.84 -25.78 4.29
C THR A 420 -6.14 -25.17 3.78
N VAL A 421 -6.02 -24.10 3.00
CA VAL A 421 -7.18 -23.37 2.44
C VAL A 421 -7.00 -23.20 0.94
N ASP A 422 -7.94 -23.72 0.16
CA ASP A 422 -7.96 -23.56 -1.29
C ASP A 422 -9.37 -23.21 -1.79
N VAL A 423 -9.74 -21.94 -1.64
CA VAL A 423 -10.98 -21.41 -2.20
C VAL A 423 -10.79 -20.96 -3.65
N SER A 424 -9.54 -20.80 -4.08
CA SER A 424 -9.17 -20.37 -5.43
C SER A 424 -9.44 -21.43 -6.49
N SER A 425 -9.36 -22.72 -6.15
CA SER A 425 -9.62 -23.84 -7.09
C SER A 425 -11.08 -23.99 -7.50
N HIS A 426 -12.02 -23.35 -6.79
CA HIS A 426 -13.45 -23.36 -7.13
C HIS A 426 -13.87 -22.25 -8.10
N ASN A 427 -12.96 -21.36 -8.49
CA ASN A 427 -13.21 -20.23 -9.39
C ASN A 427 -12.47 -20.32 -10.74
N LYS A 428 -11.96 -21.51 -11.11
CA LYS A 428 -11.27 -21.76 -12.38
C LYS A 428 -12.22 -22.14 -13.51
#